data_AF-A0A1G1V507-F1
#
_entry.id   AF-A0A1G1V507-F1
#
_cell.length_a   1.000
_cell.length_b   1.000
_cell.length_c   1.000
_cell.angle_alpha   90.00
_cell.angle_beta   90.00
_cell.angle_gamma   90.00
#
_symmetry.space_group_name_H-M   'P 1'
#
loop_
_entity.id
_entity.type
_entity.pdbx_description
1 polymer ?
#
loop_
_entity_poly.entity_id
_entity_poly.type
_entity_poly.pdbx_seq_one_letter_code
_entity_poly.pdbx_strand_id
1 'polypeptide(L)' 'MANTDKGKVVVAADIFWWNDQEKQQIDDAEALINKEDHFTKDGEALKKSRRKVLEIADWIIPGHGKMFRNPKKEEKI' A
#
# COMPACT_ATOMS: atom_id res chain seq x y z
N MET A 1 5.11 -4.67 -10.65
CA MET A 1 3.91 -3.94 -11.15
C MET A 1 3.47 -4.60 -12.43
N ALA A 2 2.17 -4.77 -12.64
CA ALA A 2 1.59 -5.25 -13.90
C ALA A 2 0.43 -4.34 -14.32
N ASN A 3 0.32 -4.06 -15.62
CA ASN A 3 -0.91 -3.51 -16.20
C ASN A 3 -1.89 -4.67 -16.37
N THR A 4 -3.10 -4.52 -15.87
CA THR A 4 -4.15 -5.54 -15.91
C THR A 4 -5.46 -4.92 -16.36
N ASP A 5 -6.47 -5.74 -16.62
CA ASP A 5 -7.83 -5.26 -16.92
C ASP A 5 -8.45 -4.46 -15.76
N LYS A 6 -7.90 -4.57 -14.54
CA LYS A 6 -8.29 -3.80 -13.35
C LYS A 6 -7.51 -2.48 -13.19
N GLY A 7 -6.57 -2.18 -14.09
CA GLY A 7 -5.60 -1.10 -13.96
C GLY A 7 -4.21 -1.57 -13.54
N LYS A 8 -3.39 -0.65 -13.03
CA LYS A 8 -2.02 -0.93 -12.54
C LYS A 8 -2.08 -1.61 -11.17
N VAL A 9 -1.64 -2.87 -11.12
CA VAL A 9 -1.53 -3.64 -9.88
C VAL A 9 -0.07 -3.69 -9.43
N VAL A 10 0.19 -3.35 -8.17
CA VAL A 10 1.51 -3.47 -7.54
C VAL A 10 1.45 -4.54 -6.46
N VAL A 11 2.24 -5.60 -6.63
CA VAL A 11 2.58 -6.53 -5.55
C VAL A 11 3.66 -5.86 -4.70
N ALA A 12 3.31 -5.47 -3.49
CA ALA A 12 4.10 -4.58 -2.66
C ALA A 12 4.81 -5.31 -1.51
N ALA A 13 4.41 -6.55 -1.20
CA ALA A 13 4.97 -7.35 -0.09
C ALA A 13 5.09 -6.48 1.18
N ASP A 14 6.24 -6.50 1.85
CA ASP A 14 6.45 -5.84 3.15
C ASP A 14 6.49 -4.30 3.09
N ILE A 15 6.25 -3.67 1.93
CA ILE A 15 6.00 -2.23 1.87
C ILE A 15 4.68 -1.88 2.57
N PHE A 16 3.67 -2.77 2.46
CA PHE A 16 2.40 -2.69 3.16
C PHE A 16 2.05 -4.06 3.73
N TRP A 17 1.79 -4.14 5.03
CA TRP A 17 1.39 -5.37 5.69
C TRP A 17 0.68 -5.04 7.01
N TRP A 18 -0.08 -5.99 7.52
CA TRP A 18 -0.79 -5.91 8.80
C TRP A 18 -0.53 -7.19 9.60
N ASN A 19 -0.54 -7.12 10.92
CA ASN A 19 -0.54 -8.35 11.74
C ASN A 19 -1.92 -9.02 11.74
N ASP A 20 -2.00 -10.29 12.15
CA ASP A 20 -3.26 -11.07 12.20
C ASP A 20 -4.37 -10.40 13.03
N GLN A 21 -3.98 -9.67 14.07
CA GLN A 21 -4.88 -8.99 15.00
C GLN A 21 -5.15 -7.53 14.61
N GLU A 22 -4.44 -7.02 13.61
CA GLU A 22 -4.54 -5.62 13.20
C GLU A 22 -5.63 -5.45 12.13
N LYS A 23 -6.51 -4.46 12.33
CA LYS A 23 -7.48 -4.11 11.30
C LYS A 23 -6.77 -3.46 10.11
N GLN A 24 -6.98 -4.00 8.92
CA GLN A 24 -6.48 -3.42 7.66
C GLN A 24 -7.21 -2.09 7.35
N GLN A 25 -6.58 -0.96 7.73
CA GLN A 25 -7.01 0.40 7.39
C GLN A 25 -6.37 0.84 6.06
N ILE A 26 -7.17 1.25 5.08
CA ILE A 26 -6.75 1.45 3.67
C ILE A 26 -7.32 2.73 3.04
N ASP A 27 -8.15 3.45 3.78
CA ASP A 27 -8.92 4.62 3.36
C ASP A 27 -8.12 5.92 3.41
N ASP A 28 -7.03 5.97 4.17
CA ASP A 28 -6.16 7.14 4.29
C ASP A 28 -4.73 6.86 3.78
N ALA A 29 -4.33 7.60 2.76
CA ALA A 29 -3.00 7.49 2.16
C ALA A 29 -1.88 7.92 3.13
N GLU A 30 -2.08 8.96 3.94
CA GLU A 30 -1.09 9.42 4.91
C GLU A 30 -0.96 8.45 6.07
N ALA A 31 -2.07 7.84 6.52
CA ALA A 31 -2.02 6.76 7.49
C ALA A 31 -1.22 5.56 6.96
N LEU A 32 -1.44 5.15 5.71
CA LEU A 32 -0.67 4.08 5.06
C LEU A 32 0.83 4.42 4.96
N ILE A 33 1.19 5.66 4.60
CA ILE A 33 2.58 6.10 4.49
C ILE A 33 3.27 6.06 5.85
N ASN A 34 2.61 6.58 6.88
CA ASN A 34 3.19 6.78 8.21
C ASN A 34 2.95 5.62 9.19
N LYS A 35 2.24 4.55 8.77
CA LYS A 35 2.03 3.35 9.58
C LYS A 35 3.37 2.84 10.14
N GLU A 36 3.43 2.67 11.46
CA GLU A 36 4.63 2.19 12.12
C GLU A 36 4.97 0.76 11.67
N ASP A 37 6.27 0.51 11.50
CA ASP A 37 6.81 -0.78 11.12
C ASP A 37 8.06 -1.04 11.98
N HIS A 38 7.93 -1.86 13.01
CA HIS A 38 9.03 -2.17 13.92
C HIS A 38 10.09 -3.10 13.30
N PHE A 39 9.84 -3.67 12.11
CA PHE A 39 10.79 -4.53 11.40
C PHE A 39 11.63 -3.76 10.37
N THR A 40 11.27 -2.52 10.06
CA THR A 40 12.06 -1.70 9.12
C THR A 40 13.36 -1.23 9.75
N LYS A 41 14.45 -1.33 8.98
CA LYS A 41 15.75 -0.76 9.36
C LYS A 41 15.88 0.72 8.94
N ASP A 42 15.09 1.14 7.96
CA ASP A 42 15.10 2.49 7.40
C ASP A 42 13.66 2.95 7.15
N GLY A 43 13.12 3.67 8.14
CA GLY A 43 11.74 4.18 8.09
C GLY A 43 11.53 5.21 6.98
N GLU A 44 12.55 6.00 6.64
CA GLU A 44 12.41 7.04 5.61
C GLU A 44 12.42 6.44 4.20
N ALA A 45 13.27 5.42 3.96
CA ALA A 45 13.22 4.64 2.73
C ALA A 45 11.90 3.88 2.57
N LEU A 46 11.34 3.34 3.66
CA LEU A 46 10.02 2.70 3.65
C LEU A 46 8.91 3.71 3.29
N LYS A 47 8.87 4.87 3.95
CA LYS A 47 7.90 5.94 3.62
C LYS A 47 8.03 6.39 2.17
N LYS A 48 9.26 6.54 1.66
CA LYS A 48 9.52 6.88 0.25
C LYS A 48 8.97 5.81 -0.70
N SER A 49 9.15 4.53 -0.37
CA SER A 49 8.64 3.40 -1.15
C SER A 49 7.12 3.37 -1.15
N ARG A 50 6.48 3.55 0.02
CA ARG A 50 5.03 3.65 0.15
C ARG A 50 4.45 4.79 -0.68
N ARG A 51 5.05 6.00 -0.59
CA ARG A 51 4.68 7.14 -1.44
C ARG A 51 4.77 6.80 -2.92
N LYS A 52 5.82 6.11 -3.35
CA LYS A 52 6.00 5.74 -4.76
C LYS A 52 4.94 4.77 -5.24
N VAL A 53 4.60 3.74 -4.45
CA VAL A 53 3.54 2.80 -4.79
C VAL A 53 2.19 3.51 -4.89
N LEU A 54 1.86 4.37 -3.93
CA LEU A 54 0.60 5.14 -3.91
C LEU A 54 0.50 6.17 -5.06
N GLU A 55 1.60 6.58 -5.67
CA GLU A 55 1.58 7.45 -6.86
C GLU A 55 1.14 6.68 -8.12
N ILE A 56 1.62 5.45 -8.27
CA ILE A 56 1.57 4.70 -9.54
C ILE A 56 0.49 3.60 -9.59
N ALA A 57 0.12 3.03 -8.44
CA ALA A 57 -0.77 1.88 -8.38
C ALA A 57 -2.24 2.31 -8.43
N ASP A 58 -3.08 1.52 -9.09
CA ASP A 58 -4.53 1.55 -8.89
C ASP A 58 -4.92 0.54 -7.80
N TRP A 59 -4.27 -0.62 -7.78
CA TRP A 59 -4.47 -1.69 -6.79
C TRP A 59 -3.15 -2.14 -6.17
N ILE A 60 -3.21 -2.52 -4.90
CA ILE A 60 -2.04 -2.90 -4.11
C ILE A 60 -2.29 -4.27 -3.47
N ILE A 61 -1.34 -5.19 -3.64
CA ILE A 61 -1.33 -6.49 -2.97
C ILE A 61 -0.26 -6.43 -1.87
N PRO A 62 -0.64 -6.41 -0.58
CA PRO A 62 0.29 -6.36 0.54
C PRO A 62 0.98 -7.71 0.80
N GLY A 63 2.01 -7.72 1.64
CA GLY A 63 2.66 -8.95 2.10
C GLY A 63 1.75 -9.79 2.99
N HIS A 64 1.04 -9.14 3.90
CA HIS A 64 -0.02 -9.74 4.70
C HIS A 64 -1.25 -8.83 4.70
N GLY A 65 -2.45 -9.40 4.54
CA GLY A 65 -3.70 -8.68 4.31
C GLY A 65 -4.29 -8.92 2.92
N LYS A 66 -5.47 -8.34 2.66
CA LYS A 66 -6.17 -8.47 1.37
C LYS A 66 -5.71 -7.41 0.37
N MET A 67 -5.81 -7.71 -0.92
CA MET A 67 -5.65 -6.71 -1.98
C MET A 67 -6.62 -5.55 -1.76
N PHE A 68 -6.15 -4.32 -1.96
CA PHE A 68 -6.96 -3.12 -1.76
C PHE A 68 -6.77 -2.07 -2.86
N ARG A 69 -7.79 -1.21 -3.03
CA ARG A 69 -7.76 -0.09 -3.96
C ARG A 69 -6.91 1.03 -3.36
N ASN A 70 -6.06 1.65 -4.17
CA ASN A 70 -5.26 2.78 -3.73
C ASN A 70 -6.16 3.98 -3.36
N PRO A 71 -6.11 4.51 -2.11
CA PRO A 71 -6.95 5.64 -1.70
C PRO A 71 -6.63 6.96 -2.44
N LYS A 72 -5.44 7.09 -3.07
CA LYS A 72 -5.11 8.25 -3.91
C LYS A 72 -5.71 8.20 -5.31
N LYS A 73 -6.33 7.08 -5.69
CA LYS A 73 -6.99 6.91 -6.98
C LYS A 73 -8.48 6.89 -6.72
N GLU A 74 -9.08 8.08 -6.68
CA GLU A 74 -10.55 8.21 -6.71
C GLU A 74 -11.13 7.30 -7.80
N GLU A 75 -12.29 6.71 -7.53
CA GLU A 75 -13.11 6.17 -8.60
C GLU A 75 -13.51 7.35 -9.48
N LYS A 76 -13.00 7.38 -10.71
CA LYS A 76 -13.57 8.25 -11.73
C LYS A 76 -15.00 7.76 -11.96
N ILE A 77 -15.97 8.42 -11.32
CA ILE A 77 -17.40 8.32 -11.64
C ILE A 77 -17.61 9.02 -12.98
#